data_AF-A0A094Q0W8-F1
#
_entry.id   AF-A0A094Q0W8-F1
#
_cell.length_a   1.000
_cell.length_b   1.000
_cell.length_c   1.000
_cell.angle_alpha   90.00
_cell.angle_beta   90.00
_cell.angle_gamma   90.00
#
_symmetry.space_group_name_H-M   'P 1'
#
loop_
_entity.id
_entity.type
_entity.pdbx_description
1 polymer ?
#
loop_
_entity_poly.entity_id
_entity_poly.type
_entity_poly.pdbx_seq_one_letter_code
_entity_poly.pdbx_strand_id
1 'polypeptide(L)'
;MGNALADISKAGVAVWLDDLSRERLQSGSLKKLIESDHVVGVTTNPSIFASAIGKSDLYQADILKNALLSTEEIITQLTTDDVRDACDLFGGVYKNSHHQDGRVSIEVDPRFARDTNATIEQGLYLWKIIDRPNLLIKVPATVEGLPAITELIARGVSVNVTLIFSVARYKQVLQAYADGLKRRVDRQQEINEIFSVASFFISRIDSAVDALLPTD
;
A
#
# COMPACT_ATOMS: atom_id res chain seq x y z
N MET A 1 12.73 -29.85 -5.26
CA MET A 1 13.23 -28.51 -5.61
C MET A 1 12.80 -27.57 -4.49
N GLY A 2 13.69 -26.72 -4.00
CA GLY A 2 13.35 -25.76 -2.94
C GLY A 2 12.29 -24.77 -3.41
N ASN A 3 11.39 -24.37 -2.53
CA ASN A 3 10.48 -23.26 -2.78
C ASN A 3 11.27 -21.96 -2.56
N ALA A 4 11.63 -21.26 -3.64
CA ALA A 4 12.46 -20.06 -3.56
C ALA A 4 11.85 -18.97 -2.67
N LEU A 5 10.51 -18.84 -2.64
CA LEU A 5 9.83 -17.89 -1.76
C LEU A 5 9.98 -18.28 -0.30
N ALA A 6 9.93 -19.58 0.01
CA ALA A 6 10.20 -20.08 1.36
C ALA A 6 11.62 -19.75 1.82
N ASP A 7 12.60 -19.86 0.92
CA ASP A 7 14.00 -19.57 1.25
C ASP A 7 14.24 -18.06 1.43
N ILE A 8 13.58 -17.20 0.64
CA ILE A 8 13.56 -15.75 0.82
C ILE A 8 12.93 -15.36 2.17
N SER A 9 11.79 -15.96 2.52
CA SER A 9 11.14 -15.71 3.81
C SER A 9 11.99 -16.17 5.00
N LYS A 10 12.65 -17.32 4.90
CA LYS A 10 13.60 -17.80 5.93
C LYS A 10 14.81 -16.88 6.09
N ALA A 11 15.21 -16.18 5.03
CA ALA A 11 16.27 -15.17 5.07
C ALA A 11 15.82 -13.84 5.73
N GLY A 12 14.56 -13.73 6.17
CA GLY A 12 14.03 -12.56 6.85
C GLY A 12 13.41 -11.51 5.92
N VAL A 13 13.10 -11.87 4.67
CA VAL A 13 12.45 -10.97 3.71
C VAL A 13 10.98 -11.34 3.56
N ALA A 14 10.09 -10.43 3.94
CA ALA A 14 8.66 -10.57 3.73
C ALA A 14 8.33 -10.50 2.22
N VAL A 15 7.57 -11.48 1.72
CA VAL A 15 7.15 -11.54 0.32
C VAL A 15 5.74 -10.97 0.21
N TRP A 16 5.58 -9.88 -0.51
CA TRP A 16 4.28 -9.25 -0.76
C TRP A 16 3.90 -9.38 -2.23
N LEU A 17 2.61 -9.50 -2.51
CA LEU A 17 2.07 -9.52 -3.86
C LEU A 17 1.81 -8.08 -4.35
N ASP A 18 2.33 -7.70 -5.53
CA ASP A 18 2.02 -6.41 -6.17
C ASP A 18 0.86 -6.51 -7.16
N ASP A 19 -0.28 -6.98 -6.67
CA ASP A 19 -1.52 -7.17 -7.43
C ASP A 19 -2.69 -7.40 -6.47
N LEU A 20 -3.85 -6.81 -6.76
CA LEU A 20 -5.10 -7.11 -6.06
C LEU A 20 -6.26 -6.98 -7.04
N SER A 21 -7.09 -8.02 -7.11
CA SER A 21 -8.35 -8.00 -7.86
C SER A 21 -9.42 -8.78 -7.12
N ARG A 22 -10.67 -8.40 -7.36
CA ARG A 22 -11.84 -9.13 -6.84
C ARG A 22 -11.85 -10.59 -7.26
N GLU A 23 -11.34 -10.89 -8.44
CA GLU A 23 -11.24 -12.27 -8.93
C GLU A 23 -10.28 -13.11 -8.08
N ARG A 24 -9.14 -12.56 -7.64
CA ARG A 24 -8.22 -13.28 -6.74
C ARG A 24 -8.83 -13.51 -5.35
N LEU A 25 -9.63 -12.56 -4.88
CA LEU A 25 -10.34 -12.66 -3.60
C LEU A 25 -11.40 -13.77 -3.67
N GLN A 26 -12.27 -13.74 -4.69
CA GLN A 26 -13.40 -14.67 -4.81
C GLN A 26 -13.00 -16.09 -5.24
N SER A 27 -11.99 -16.23 -6.11
CA SER A 27 -11.49 -17.54 -6.55
C SER A 27 -10.70 -18.30 -5.47
N GLY A 28 -10.32 -17.63 -4.37
CA GLY A 28 -9.41 -18.17 -3.38
C GLY A 28 -7.93 -18.19 -3.82
N SER A 29 -7.60 -17.61 -4.97
CA SER A 29 -6.21 -17.52 -5.45
C SER A 29 -5.32 -16.78 -4.45
N LEU A 30 -5.77 -15.64 -3.89
CA LEU A 30 -4.99 -14.90 -2.90
C LEU A 30 -4.78 -15.70 -1.61
N LYS A 31 -5.83 -16.40 -1.15
CA LYS A 31 -5.74 -17.29 0.01
C LYS A 31 -4.69 -18.39 -0.20
N LYS A 32 -4.66 -19.00 -1.38
CA LYS A 32 -3.65 -20.01 -1.73
C LYS A 32 -2.22 -19.46 -1.68
N LEU A 33 -2.00 -18.24 -2.19
CA LEU A 33 -0.69 -17.59 -2.13
C LEU A 33 -0.22 -17.37 -0.69
N ILE A 34 -1.14 -17.00 0.21
CA ILE A 34 -0.86 -16.85 1.65
C ILE A 34 -0.46 -18.19 2.27
N GLU A 35 -1.24 -19.23 2.01
CA GLU A 35 -1.08 -20.54 2.66
C GLU A 35 0.09 -21.37 2.11
N SER A 36 0.39 -21.25 0.81
CA SER A 36 1.33 -22.13 0.11
C SER A 36 2.61 -21.43 -0.37
N ASP A 37 2.54 -20.14 -0.66
CA ASP A 37 3.61 -19.41 -1.37
C ASP A 37 4.25 -18.31 -0.51
N HIS A 38 4.04 -18.35 0.80
CA HIS A 38 4.64 -17.44 1.78
C HIS A 38 4.34 -15.94 1.55
N VAL A 39 3.24 -15.63 0.86
CA VAL A 39 2.80 -14.25 0.67
C VAL A 39 2.20 -13.71 1.97
N VAL A 40 2.76 -12.61 2.46
CA VAL A 40 2.40 -12.03 3.77
C VAL A 40 1.92 -10.58 3.68
N GLY A 41 1.70 -10.05 2.48
CA GLY A 41 1.10 -8.75 2.27
C GLY A 41 0.73 -8.52 0.82
N VAL A 42 0.03 -7.42 0.56
CA VAL A 42 -0.37 -7.03 -0.81
C VAL A 42 -0.30 -5.53 -1.00
N THR A 43 0.09 -5.10 -2.19
CA THR A 43 0.08 -3.70 -2.61
C THR A 43 -0.86 -3.49 -3.78
N THR A 44 -1.49 -2.31 -3.81
CA THR A 44 -2.25 -1.83 -4.95
C THR A 44 -1.65 -0.53 -5.48
N ASN A 45 -2.13 -0.12 -6.65
CA ASN A 45 -1.88 1.17 -7.26
C ASN A 45 -3.02 1.44 -8.28
N PRO A 46 -3.16 2.68 -8.79
CA PRO A 46 -4.22 3.01 -9.74
C PRO A 46 -4.25 2.14 -10.99
N SER A 47 -3.09 1.70 -11.52
CA SER A 47 -3.04 0.84 -12.72
C SER A 47 -3.51 -0.60 -12.47
N ILE A 48 -3.24 -1.15 -11.28
CA ILE A 48 -3.73 -2.46 -10.85
C ILE A 48 -5.26 -2.42 -10.83
N PHE A 49 -5.85 -1.43 -10.18
CA PHE A 49 -7.32 -1.30 -10.12
C PHE A 49 -7.95 -0.99 -11.47
N ALA A 50 -7.34 -0.13 -12.29
CA ALA A 50 -7.83 0.13 -13.63
C ALA A 50 -7.90 -1.16 -14.47
N SER A 51 -6.87 -2.01 -14.37
CA SER A 51 -6.88 -3.32 -15.05
C SER A 51 -7.88 -4.29 -14.44
N ALA A 52 -8.02 -4.34 -13.10
CA ALA A 52 -8.94 -5.24 -12.42
C ALA A 52 -10.40 -4.91 -12.74
N ILE A 53 -10.78 -3.63 -12.63
CA ILE A 53 -12.14 -3.14 -12.89
C ILE A 53 -12.45 -3.19 -14.38
N GLY A 54 -11.53 -2.74 -15.24
CA GLY A 54 -11.77 -2.64 -16.68
C GLY A 54 -11.82 -3.96 -17.44
N LYS A 55 -11.40 -5.08 -16.82
CA LYS A 55 -11.32 -6.41 -17.46
C LYS A 55 -12.16 -7.49 -16.79
N SER A 56 -13.01 -7.14 -15.82
CA SER A 56 -13.78 -8.12 -15.05
C SER A 56 -15.24 -7.71 -14.91
N ASP A 57 -16.14 -8.65 -15.18
CA ASP A 57 -17.59 -8.46 -14.99
C ASP A 57 -18.00 -8.50 -13.50
N LEU A 58 -17.08 -8.87 -12.59
CA LEU A 58 -17.34 -8.97 -11.14
C LEU A 58 -17.65 -7.63 -10.47
N TYR A 59 -17.39 -6.51 -11.16
CA TYR A 59 -17.68 -5.16 -10.67
C TYR A 59 -19.02 -4.62 -11.17
N GLN A 60 -19.64 -5.26 -12.18
CA GLN A 60 -20.78 -4.71 -12.91
C GLN A 60 -22.00 -4.47 -12.01
N ALA A 61 -22.30 -5.41 -11.11
CA ALA A 61 -23.45 -5.30 -10.21
C ALA A 61 -23.32 -4.10 -9.26
N ASP A 62 -22.12 -3.87 -8.72
CA ASP A 62 -21.86 -2.75 -7.82
C ASP A 62 -21.82 -1.42 -8.56
N ILE A 63 -21.28 -1.39 -9.79
CA ILE A 63 -21.32 -0.20 -10.64
C ILE A 63 -22.78 0.20 -10.92
N LEU A 64 -23.63 -0.76 -11.31
CA LEU A 64 -25.05 -0.49 -11.58
C LEU A 64 -25.81 -0.07 -10.32
N LYS A 65 -25.52 -0.70 -9.18
CA LYS A 65 -26.12 -0.34 -7.88
C LYS A 65 -25.80 1.10 -7.48
N ASN A 66 -24.62 1.59 -7.85
CA ASN A 66 -24.14 2.93 -7.50
C ASN A 66 -24.23 3.93 -8.66
N ALA A 67 -25.07 3.68 -9.67
CA ALA A 67 -25.14 4.49 -10.89
C ALA A 67 -25.53 5.98 -10.69
N LEU A 68 -26.02 6.35 -9.50
CA LEU A 68 -26.35 7.73 -9.14
C LEU A 68 -25.16 8.50 -8.53
N LEU A 69 -24.07 7.81 -8.18
CA LEU A 69 -22.85 8.42 -7.66
C LEU A 69 -21.96 8.90 -8.81
N SER A 70 -21.02 9.78 -8.49
CA SER A 70 -19.95 10.14 -9.42
C SER A 70 -19.00 8.96 -9.66
N THR A 71 -18.31 8.97 -10.80
CA THR A 71 -17.31 7.95 -11.15
C THR A 71 -16.23 7.79 -10.07
N GLU A 72 -15.82 8.90 -9.45
CA GLU A 72 -14.80 8.89 -8.39
C GLU A 72 -15.30 8.21 -7.11
N GLU A 73 -16.55 8.47 -6.73
CA GLU A 73 -17.20 7.79 -5.59
C GLU A 73 -17.36 6.29 -5.85
N ILE A 74 -17.77 5.89 -7.06
CA ILE A 74 -17.88 4.48 -7.44
C ILE A 74 -16.51 3.80 -7.36
N ILE A 75 -15.46 4.37 -7.97
CA ILE A 75 -14.11 3.81 -7.92
C ILE A 75 -13.61 3.72 -6.48
N THR A 76 -13.81 4.76 -5.68
CA THR A 76 -13.43 4.77 -4.26
C THR A 76 -14.12 3.63 -3.52
N GLN A 77 -15.43 3.45 -3.72
CA GLN A 77 -16.17 2.36 -3.09
C GLN A 77 -15.64 0.98 -3.50
N LEU A 78 -15.54 0.71 -4.80
CA LEU A 78 -15.07 -0.59 -5.30
C LEU A 78 -13.67 -0.95 -4.79
N THR A 79 -12.75 0.00 -4.83
CA THR A 79 -11.36 -0.22 -4.43
C THR A 79 -11.20 -0.34 -2.92
N THR A 80 -11.95 0.44 -2.13
CA THR A 80 -11.92 0.33 -0.66
C THR A 80 -12.62 -0.93 -0.15
N ASP A 81 -13.67 -1.41 -0.83
CA ASP A 81 -14.31 -2.68 -0.53
C ASP A 81 -13.34 -3.85 -0.78
N ASP A 82 -12.71 -3.92 -1.95
CA ASP A 82 -11.72 -4.97 -2.26
C ASP A 82 -10.52 -4.93 -1.28
N VAL A 83 -10.06 -3.75 -0.88
CA VAL A 83 -8.97 -3.60 0.11
C VAL A 83 -9.42 -4.03 1.51
N ARG A 84 -10.66 -3.75 1.90
CA ARG A 84 -11.20 -4.20 3.19
C ARG A 84 -11.28 -5.72 3.25
N ASP A 85 -11.75 -6.35 2.18
CA ASP A 85 -11.81 -7.81 2.07
C ASP A 85 -10.41 -8.44 2.10
N ALA A 86 -9.44 -7.81 1.43
CA ALA A 86 -8.04 -8.23 1.51
C ALA A 86 -7.48 -8.10 2.94
N CYS A 87 -7.75 -6.99 3.62
CA CYS A 87 -7.35 -6.79 5.01
C CYS A 87 -7.91 -7.90 5.91
N ASP A 88 -9.18 -8.25 5.73
CA ASP A 88 -9.84 -9.31 6.49
C ASP A 88 -9.21 -10.68 6.20
N LEU A 89 -8.89 -10.97 4.93
CA LEU A 89 -8.21 -12.21 4.54
C LEU A 89 -6.81 -12.33 5.17
N PHE A 90 -6.05 -11.23 5.22
CA PHE A 90 -4.73 -11.18 5.84
C PHE A 90 -4.75 -11.10 7.38
N GLY A 91 -5.92 -11.01 8.01
CA GLY A 91 -6.06 -10.82 9.47
C GLY A 91 -5.39 -11.92 10.31
N GLY A 92 -5.32 -13.15 9.80
CA GLY A 92 -4.57 -14.24 10.44
C GLY A 92 -3.05 -14.01 10.43
N VAL A 93 -2.50 -13.62 9.28
CA VAL A 93 -1.07 -13.29 9.11
C VAL A 93 -0.71 -12.09 10.00
N TYR A 94 -1.56 -11.07 10.01
CA TYR A 94 -1.39 -9.88 10.85
C TYR A 94 -1.24 -10.23 12.33
N LYS A 95 -2.14 -11.06 12.87
CA LYS A 95 -2.08 -11.49 14.27
C LYS A 95 -0.85 -12.36 14.56
N ASN A 96 -0.57 -13.34 13.69
CA ASN A 96 0.50 -14.32 13.90
C ASN A 96 1.91 -13.72 13.75
N SER A 97 2.05 -12.64 12.99
CA SER A 97 3.32 -11.90 12.80
C SER A 97 3.53 -10.80 13.85
N HIS A 98 2.73 -10.77 14.92
CA HIS A 98 2.75 -9.67 15.90
C HIS A 98 2.61 -8.30 15.22
N HIS A 99 1.66 -8.22 14.29
CA HIS A 99 1.31 -7.04 13.53
C HIS A 99 2.40 -6.58 12.53
N GLN A 100 3.50 -7.30 12.35
CA GLN A 100 4.54 -6.87 11.41
C GLN A 100 4.08 -7.03 9.95
N ASP A 101 3.51 -8.18 9.62
CA ASP A 101 3.03 -8.53 8.29
C ASP A 101 1.50 -8.55 8.23
N GLY A 102 0.92 -9.17 7.20
CA GLY A 102 -0.51 -9.18 6.92
C GLY A 102 -1.02 -7.84 6.41
N ARG A 103 -0.13 -7.04 5.78
CA ARG A 103 -0.40 -5.65 5.41
C ARG A 103 -1.01 -5.53 4.02
N VAL A 104 -1.91 -4.56 3.87
CA VAL A 104 -2.60 -4.26 2.60
C VAL A 104 -2.46 -2.78 2.31
N SER A 105 -1.94 -2.40 1.15
CA SER A 105 -1.75 -0.99 0.80
C SER A 105 -2.76 -0.48 -0.22
N ILE A 106 -3.32 0.72 0.02
CA ILE A 106 -4.11 1.49 -0.96
C ILE A 106 -3.45 2.85 -1.21
N GLU A 107 -3.37 3.26 -2.48
CA GLU A 107 -2.73 4.53 -2.86
C GLU A 107 -3.73 5.70 -2.81
N VAL A 108 -3.27 6.84 -2.31
CA VAL A 108 -3.96 8.12 -2.52
C VAL A 108 -4.02 8.45 -4.02
N ASP A 109 -4.90 9.37 -4.39
CA ASP A 109 -5.03 9.82 -5.76
C ASP A 109 -3.72 10.46 -6.25
N PRO A 110 -3.15 9.98 -7.36
CA PRO A 110 -1.90 10.51 -7.89
C PRO A 110 -2.00 11.99 -8.31
N ARG A 111 -3.20 12.53 -8.55
CA ARG A 111 -3.43 13.96 -8.82
C ARG A 111 -3.05 14.83 -7.63
N PHE A 112 -3.09 14.30 -6.40
CA PHE A 112 -2.71 15.01 -5.18
C PHE A 112 -1.22 14.86 -4.84
N ALA A 113 -0.41 14.20 -5.66
CA ALA A 113 1.01 13.97 -5.36
C ALA A 113 1.85 15.23 -5.12
N ARG A 114 1.35 16.42 -5.53
CA ARG A 114 1.96 17.73 -5.28
C ARG A 114 1.12 18.64 -4.37
N ASP A 115 0.12 18.09 -3.69
CA ASP A 115 -0.73 18.79 -2.74
C ASP A 115 -0.67 18.04 -1.39
N THR A 116 0.09 18.60 -0.46
CA THR A 116 0.25 18.04 0.88
C THR A 116 -1.08 17.90 1.61
N ASN A 117 -1.95 18.91 1.55
CA ASN A 117 -3.18 18.91 2.33
C ASN A 117 -4.20 17.94 1.75
N ALA A 118 -4.38 17.94 0.42
CA ALA A 118 -5.27 16.99 -0.24
C ALA A 118 -4.81 15.54 -0.01
N THR A 119 -3.51 15.28 -0.02
CA THR A 119 -2.94 13.97 0.33
C THR A 119 -3.26 13.55 1.77
N ILE A 120 -3.13 14.46 2.73
CA ILE A 120 -3.45 14.18 4.14
C ILE A 120 -4.95 13.89 4.30
N GLU A 121 -5.79 14.75 3.75
CA GLU A 121 -7.25 14.64 3.85
C GLU A 121 -7.74 13.32 3.25
N GLN A 122 -7.27 12.97 2.04
CA GLN A 122 -7.65 11.72 1.42
C GLN A 122 -7.07 10.50 2.15
N GLY A 123 -5.82 10.56 2.61
CA GLY A 123 -5.23 9.48 3.39
C GLY A 123 -6.01 9.17 4.67
N LEU A 124 -6.44 10.21 5.40
CA LEU A 124 -7.28 10.06 6.59
C LEU A 124 -8.69 9.54 6.24
N TYR A 125 -9.25 10.01 5.13
CA TYR A 125 -10.55 9.54 4.64
C TYR A 125 -10.50 8.04 4.30
N LEU A 126 -9.52 7.60 3.51
CA LEU A 126 -9.32 6.19 3.15
C LEU A 126 -9.10 5.33 4.39
N TRP A 127 -8.25 5.78 5.31
CA TRP A 127 -8.00 5.10 6.59
C TRP A 127 -9.30 4.87 7.36
N LYS A 128 -10.14 5.91 7.45
CA LYS A 128 -11.41 5.87 8.18
C LYS A 128 -12.45 4.96 7.53
N ILE A 129 -12.59 4.98 6.20
CA ILE A 129 -13.67 4.21 5.53
C ILE A 129 -13.31 2.73 5.34
N ILE A 130 -12.01 2.39 5.26
CA ILE A 130 -11.57 1.00 5.20
C ILE A 130 -11.62 0.38 6.59
N ASP A 131 -11.21 1.13 7.62
CA ASP A 131 -11.33 0.76 9.04
C ASP A 131 -10.76 -0.63 9.36
N ARG A 132 -9.48 -0.82 9.03
CA ARG A 132 -8.72 -2.05 9.33
C ARG A 132 -7.32 -1.72 9.83
N PRO A 133 -6.85 -2.36 10.92
CA PRO A 133 -5.56 -2.02 11.56
C PRO A 133 -4.34 -2.42 10.73
N ASN A 134 -4.51 -3.36 9.80
CA ASN A 134 -3.47 -3.85 8.91
C ASN A 134 -3.39 -3.10 7.56
N LEU A 135 -4.16 -2.03 7.40
CA LEU A 135 -4.09 -1.13 6.25
C LEU A 135 -2.78 -0.33 6.25
N LEU A 136 -2.30 0.01 5.06
CA LEU A 136 -1.30 1.05 4.81
C LEU A 136 -1.84 2.05 3.80
N ILE A 137 -1.76 3.35 4.11
CA ILE A 137 -2.00 4.40 3.14
C ILE A 137 -0.72 4.61 2.34
N LYS A 138 -0.78 4.41 1.03
CA LYS A 138 0.37 4.53 0.16
C LYS A 138 0.49 5.96 -0.37
N VAL A 139 1.62 6.61 -0.09
CA VAL A 139 1.87 8.03 -0.37
C VAL A 139 3.19 8.17 -1.13
N PRO A 140 3.23 8.88 -2.27
CA PRO A 140 4.46 9.05 -3.03
C PRO A 140 5.45 9.97 -2.30
N ALA A 141 6.74 9.64 -2.37
CA ALA A 141 7.84 10.38 -1.76
C ALA A 141 8.23 11.65 -2.56
N THR A 142 7.25 12.43 -3.01
CA THR A 142 7.47 13.77 -3.58
C THR A 142 7.94 14.74 -2.49
N VAL A 143 8.33 15.96 -2.85
CA VAL A 143 8.67 17.00 -1.85
C VAL A 143 7.47 17.30 -0.97
N GLU A 144 6.29 17.36 -1.57
CA GLU A 144 5.00 17.65 -0.94
C GLU A 144 4.40 16.44 -0.22
N GLY A 145 4.77 15.21 -0.63
CA GLY A 145 4.38 13.97 0.03
C GLY A 145 5.10 13.74 1.36
N LEU A 146 6.34 14.20 1.52
CA LEU A 146 7.09 14.07 2.79
C LEU A 146 6.36 14.67 4.01
N PRO A 147 5.90 15.94 4.00
CA PRO A 147 5.13 16.48 5.12
C PRO A 147 3.78 15.77 5.30
N ALA A 148 3.15 15.26 4.23
CA ALA A 148 1.93 14.47 4.35
C ALA A 148 2.16 13.13 5.07
N ILE A 149 3.27 12.44 4.74
CA ILE A 149 3.71 11.22 5.42
C ILE A 149 3.90 11.48 6.92
N THR A 150 4.63 12.54 7.28
CA THR A 150 4.83 12.94 8.67
C THR A 150 3.52 13.18 9.41
N GLU A 151 2.57 13.90 8.80
CA GLU A 151 1.29 14.22 9.43
C GLU A 151 0.40 12.98 9.60
N LEU A 152 0.34 12.11 8.59
CA LEU A 152 -0.42 10.86 8.66
C LEU A 152 0.11 9.96 9.79
N ILE A 153 1.43 9.78 9.87
CA ILE A 153 2.08 9.01 10.94
C ILE A 153 1.82 9.65 12.30
N ALA A 154 1.92 10.98 12.42
CA ALA A 154 1.61 11.68 13.67
C ALA A 154 0.15 11.45 14.13
N ARG A 155 -0.77 11.27 13.19
CA ARG A 155 -2.18 10.92 13.45
C ARG A 155 -2.42 9.43 13.72
N GLY A 156 -1.40 8.59 13.61
CA GLY A 156 -1.48 7.16 13.88
C GLY A 156 -1.87 6.32 12.66
N VAL A 157 -1.74 6.88 11.45
CA VAL A 157 -1.94 6.16 10.20
C VAL A 157 -0.65 5.45 9.81
N SER A 158 -0.75 4.17 9.50
CA SER A 158 0.39 3.41 8.94
C SER A 158 0.52 3.68 7.44
N VAL A 159 1.76 3.89 6.96
CA VAL A 159 2.02 4.46 5.63
C VAL A 159 2.95 3.57 4.80
N ASN A 160 2.60 3.31 3.53
CA ASN A 160 3.53 2.76 2.54
C ASN A 160 4.10 3.92 1.71
N VAL A 161 5.35 4.29 1.94
CA VAL A 161 5.97 5.37 1.18
C VAL A 161 6.46 4.84 -0.16
N THR A 162 5.94 5.37 -1.27
CA THR A 162 6.22 4.88 -2.63
C THR A 162 7.04 5.86 -3.48
N LEU A 163 7.45 5.43 -4.67
CA LEU A 163 8.21 6.22 -5.66
C LEU A 163 9.55 6.76 -5.11
N ILE A 164 10.29 5.92 -4.38
CA ILE A 164 11.63 6.23 -3.92
C ILE A 164 12.65 5.68 -4.92
N PHE A 165 13.46 6.57 -5.49
CA PHE A 165 14.45 6.24 -6.54
C PHE A 165 15.89 6.63 -6.18
N SER A 166 16.10 7.30 -5.04
CA SER A 166 17.43 7.75 -4.64
C SER A 166 17.65 7.58 -3.15
N VAL A 167 18.91 7.33 -2.77
CA VAL A 167 19.32 7.27 -1.36
C VAL A 167 19.07 8.59 -0.65
N ALA A 168 19.23 9.72 -1.34
CA ALA A 168 18.93 11.03 -0.80
C ALA A 168 17.44 11.15 -0.42
N ARG A 169 16.53 10.74 -1.31
CA ARG A 169 15.09 10.74 -1.01
C ARG A 169 14.75 9.73 0.09
N TYR A 170 15.37 8.55 0.09
CA TYR A 170 15.17 7.55 1.14
C TYR A 170 15.52 8.10 2.53
N LYS A 171 16.63 8.82 2.69
CA LYS A 171 16.98 9.49 3.95
C LYS A 171 15.92 10.50 4.40
N GLN A 172 15.35 11.26 3.47
CA GLN A 172 14.27 12.20 3.77
C GLN A 172 12.99 11.48 4.21
N VAL A 173 12.69 10.31 3.64
CA VAL A 173 11.58 9.45 4.06
C VAL A 173 11.78 8.94 5.49
N LEU A 174 13.00 8.50 5.85
CA LEU A 174 13.32 8.10 7.22
C LEU A 174 13.13 9.25 8.21
N GLN A 175 13.54 10.46 7.84
CA GLN A 175 13.32 11.66 8.66
C GLN A 175 11.83 11.96 8.82
N ALA A 176 11.06 11.93 7.73
CA ALA A 176 9.62 12.18 7.76
C ALA A 176 8.88 11.18 8.67
N TYR A 177 9.30 9.91 8.68
CA TYR A 177 8.77 8.89 9.58
C TYR A 177 9.12 9.18 11.04
N ALA A 178 10.40 9.45 11.33
CA ALA A 178 10.87 9.77 12.67
C ALA A 178 10.18 11.02 13.25
N ASP A 179 10.01 12.07 12.44
CA ASP A 179 9.33 13.31 12.83
C ASP A 179 7.85 13.06 13.14
N GLY A 180 7.18 12.18 12.38
CA GLY A 180 5.78 11.82 12.60
C GLY A 180 5.60 11.11 13.93
N LEU A 181 6.44 10.10 14.20
CA LEU A 181 6.46 9.40 15.49
C LEU A 181 6.78 10.35 16.64
N LYS A 182 7.78 11.22 16.48
CA LYS A 182 8.16 12.20 17.49
C LYS A 182 7.00 13.12 17.85
N ARG A 183 6.29 13.69 16.88
CA ARG A 183 5.11 14.54 17.12
C ARG A 183 4.04 13.80 17.93
N ARG A 184 3.89 12.50 17.71
CA ARG A 184 2.92 11.66 18.41
C ARG A 184 3.33 11.39 19.86
N VAL A 185 4.61 11.07 20.09
CA VAL A 185 5.18 10.93 21.44
C VAL A 185 5.08 12.26 22.21
N ASP A 186 5.37 13.39 21.57
CA ASP A 186 5.25 14.72 22.18
C ASP A 186 3.78 15.03 22.58
N ARG A 187 2.80 14.36 21.95
CA ARG A 187 1.36 14.39 22.30
C ARG A 187 0.94 13.29 23.29
N GLN A 188 1.88 12.53 23.85
CA GLN A 188 1.64 11.41 24.76
C GLN A 188 0.74 10.32 24.15
N GLN A 189 0.88 10.07 22.86
CA GLN A 189 0.12 9.04 22.14
C GLN A 189 1.01 7.84 21.81
N GLU A 190 0.44 6.63 21.88
CA GLU A 190 1.12 5.36 21.60
C GLU A 190 1.63 5.26 20.15
N ILE A 191 2.79 4.64 19.97
CA ILE A 191 3.45 4.44 18.66
C ILE A 191 3.65 2.97 18.26
N ASN A 192 3.34 2.04 19.16
CA ASN A 192 3.57 0.60 18.99
C ASN A 192 2.78 -0.03 17.83
N GLU A 193 1.66 0.58 17.44
CA GLU A 193 0.79 0.09 16.36
C GLU A 193 1.00 0.83 15.03
N ILE A 194 2.05 1.65 14.90
CA ILE A 194 2.32 2.43 13.68
C ILE A 194 3.44 1.80 12.88
N PHE A 195 3.10 1.39 11.66
CA PHE A 195 4.01 0.71 10.76
C PHE A 195 4.22 1.52 9.49
N SER A 196 5.41 1.41 8.92
CA SER A 196 5.73 2.04 7.65
C SER A 196 6.71 1.20 6.86
N VAL A 197 6.56 1.21 5.53
CA VAL A 197 7.50 0.62 4.59
C VAL A 197 7.93 1.68 3.58
N ALA A 198 9.16 1.57 3.10
CA ALA A 198 9.73 2.46 2.09
C ALA A 198 9.96 1.68 0.79
N SER A 199 8.99 1.78 -0.12
CA SER A 199 9.02 1.11 -1.43
C SER A 199 10.05 1.78 -2.35
N PHE A 200 11.27 1.26 -2.33
CA PHE A 200 12.39 1.67 -3.17
C PHE A 200 12.38 0.91 -4.49
N PHE A 201 12.33 1.63 -5.61
CA PHE A 201 12.18 1.05 -6.93
C PHE A 201 13.53 0.61 -7.49
N ILE A 202 13.60 -0.62 -8.01
CA ILE A 202 14.83 -1.22 -8.53
C ILE A 202 14.83 -1.22 -10.06
N SER A 203 13.95 -2.00 -10.69
CA SER A 203 13.97 -2.23 -12.16
C SER A 203 13.86 -0.97 -13.02
N ARG A 204 13.22 0.09 -12.51
CA ARG A 204 13.14 1.38 -13.21
C ARG A 204 14.47 2.11 -13.29
N ILE A 205 15.38 1.88 -12.34
CA ILE A 205 16.73 2.43 -12.36
C ILE A 205 17.52 1.71 -13.45
N ASP A 206 17.55 0.38 -13.45
CA ASP A 206 18.24 -0.42 -14.46
C ASP A 206 17.73 -0.06 -15.87
N SER A 207 16.41 -0.05 -16.07
CA SER A 207 15.82 0.32 -17.37
C SER A 207 16.24 1.72 -17.86
N ALA A 208 16.46 2.67 -16.96
CA ALA A 208 16.87 4.02 -17.30
C ALA A 208 18.39 4.16 -17.50
N VAL A 209 19.19 3.38 -16.78
CA VAL A 209 20.65 3.44 -16.79
C VAL A 209 21.23 2.54 -17.88
N ASP A 210 20.65 1.36 -18.14
CA ASP A 210 21.14 0.40 -19.13
C ASP A 210 21.25 1.02 -20.53
N ALA A 211 20.32 1.88 -20.90
CA ALA A 211 20.37 2.62 -22.17
C ALA A 211 21.50 3.66 -22.25
N LEU A 212 22.10 4.02 -21.12
CA LEU A 212 23.21 4.97 -20.99
C LEU A 212 24.56 4.28 -20.79
N LEU A 213 24.56 2.96 -20.50
CA LEU A 213 25.78 2.20 -20.37
C LEU A 213 26.46 2.04 -21.74
N PRO A 214 27.80 2.03 -21.79
CA PRO A 214 28.51 1.67 -23.01
C PRO A 214 28.05 0.30 -23.50
N THR A 215 27.76 0.20 -24.79
CA THR A 215 27.68 -1.10 -25.46
C THR A 215 29.11 -1.59 -25.64
N ASP A 216 29.56 -2.46 -24.74
CA ASP A 216 30.67 -3.37 -25.03
C ASP A 216 30.20 -4.44 -26.03
#